data_AF-A0A2Z6GAF3-F1
#
_entry.id   AF-A0A2Z6GAF3-F1
#
_cell.length_a   1.000
_cell.length_b   1.000
_cell.length_c   1.000
_cell.angle_alpha   90.00
_cell.angle_beta   90.00
_cell.angle_gamma   90.00
#
_symmetry.space_group_name_H-M   'P 1'
#
loop_
_entity.id
_entity.type
_entity.pdbx_description
1 polymer ?
#
loop_
_entity_poly.entity_id
_entity_poly.type
_entity_poly.pdbx_seq_one_letter_code
_entity_poly.pdbx_strand_id
1 'polypeptide(L)'
;MEHNKSPAFVGVATTPCPTLPRSSRLPINRCNLPATILGSLSFQHDPAPLYLDGVAEFHHGLFGLLDKLPDARERAHAFNLHMNAAFWLEQPEQAGYSALTTTSRQKADYLRLMRGWSFDADGREGAALKGWVESRFGLLPRHHGGVIRDFSGDAYRGYLEMRAAALYGTNSLESQLDLLYSYCQYELARQYPSQHHLTLYRGVNRMDEHETLLTLDKKRRVVLLNSLNSFTANRERADEFGDHLLTTRVPLSKVFCYTKLLPGMLQGEDEYTVIGGLYEVSIAAY
;
A
#
# COMPACT_ATOMS: atom_id res chain seq x y z
N MET A 1 -12.24 -40.66 51.06
CA MET A 1 -12.90 -40.26 49.80
C MET A 1 -12.56 -38.81 49.56
N GLU A 2 -11.48 -38.56 48.81
CA GLU A 2 -11.11 -37.20 48.39
C GLU A 2 -11.95 -36.81 47.18
N HIS A 3 -12.70 -35.71 47.28
CA HIS A 3 -13.39 -35.13 46.15
C HIS A 3 -12.42 -34.29 45.33
N ASN A 4 -12.14 -34.80 44.13
CA ASN A 4 -11.33 -34.17 43.10
C ASN A 4 -12.03 -32.87 42.65
N LYS A 5 -11.43 -31.71 42.94
CA LYS A 5 -11.91 -30.42 42.42
C LYS A 5 -11.48 -30.30 40.96
N SER A 6 -12.45 -30.28 40.05
CA SER A 6 -12.23 -30.00 38.63
C SER A 6 -11.49 -28.68 38.44
N PRO A 7 -10.49 -28.59 37.54
CA PRO A 7 -9.80 -27.34 37.27
C PRO A 7 -10.77 -26.36 36.61
N ALA A 8 -11.09 -25.27 37.31
CA ALA A 8 -11.81 -24.15 36.73
C ALA A 8 -10.91 -23.51 35.67
N PHE A 9 -11.39 -23.46 34.43
CA PHE A 9 -10.73 -22.74 33.34
C PHE A 9 -10.75 -21.25 33.66
N VAL A 10 -9.64 -20.72 34.16
CA VAL A 10 -9.47 -19.28 34.36
C VAL A 10 -9.20 -18.69 32.98
N GLY A 11 -10.27 -18.31 32.27
CA GLY A 11 -10.15 -17.49 31.08
C GLY A 11 -9.50 -16.17 31.46
N VAL A 12 -8.23 -16.00 31.10
CA VAL A 12 -7.58 -14.68 31.14
C VAL A 12 -8.40 -13.79 30.23
N ALA A 13 -9.00 -12.74 30.78
CA ALA A 13 -9.70 -11.73 30.00
C ALA A 13 -8.65 -11.01 29.12
N THR A 14 -8.39 -11.54 27.93
CA THR A 14 -7.66 -10.81 26.91
C THR A 14 -8.57 -9.69 26.45
N THR A 15 -8.18 -8.44 26.71
CA THR A 15 -8.80 -7.28 26.09
C THR A 15 -8.90 -7.56 24.58
N PRO A 16 -10.10 -7.54 23.97
CA PRO A 16 -10.24 -7.92 22.57
C PRO A 16 -9.39 -6.97 21.72
N CYS A 17 -8.38 -7.53 21.07
CA CYS A 17 -7.58 -6.79 20.10
C CYS A 17 -8.52 -6.37 18.96
N PRO A 18 -8.58 -5.08 18.57
CA PRO A 18 -9.50 -4.63 17.54
C PRO A 18 -9.20 -5.38 16.24
N THR A 19 -10.24 -6.03 15.69
CA THR A 19 -10.15 -6.74 14.41
C THR A 19 -10.41 -5.79 13.25
N LEU A 20 -9.82 -6.06 12.08
CA LEU A 20 -10.11 -5.30 10.87
C LEU A 20 -11.63 -5.35 10.55
N PRO A 21 -12.33 -4.19 10.51
CA PRO A 21 -13.76 -4.16 10.26
C PRO A 21 -14.17 -4.89 8.99
N ARG A 22 -15.33 -5.57 9.00
CA ARG A 22 -15.87 -6.22 7.79
C ARG A 22 -16.13 -5.22 6.66
N SER A 23 -16.52 -4.00 7.01
CA SER A 23 -16.76 -2.89 6.08
C SER A 23 -15.48 -2.27 5.50
N SER A 24 -14.28 -2.72 5.88
CA SER A 24 -13.01 -2.20 5.33
C SER A 24 -12.23 -3.23 4.52
N ARG A 25 -12.84 -4.38 4.20
CA ARG A 25 -12.17 -5.46 3.50
C ARG A 25 -13.06 -6.28 2.57
N LEU A 26 -12.46 -6.80 1.51
CA LEU A 26 -13.07 -7.80 0.64
C LEU A 26 -12.89 -9.22 1.22
N PRO A 27 -13.78 -10.17 0.84
CA PRO A 27 -13.65 -11.57 1.23
C PRO A 27 -12.57 -12.32 0.44
N ILE A 28 -12.15 -11.78 -0.71
CA ILE A 28 -11.12 -12.33 -1.60
C ILE A 28 -10.15 -11.23 -2.01
N ASN A 29 -8.87 -11.59 -2.15
CA ASN A 29 -7.81 -10.74 -2.65
C ASN A 29 -6.74 -11.61 -3.34
N ARG A 30 -5.87 -10.99 -4.14
CA ARG A 30 -4.86 -11.67 -4.98
C ARG A 30 -3.46 -11.65 -4.36
N CYS A 31 -3.39 -12.06 -3.09
CA CYS A 31 -2.12 -12.23 -2.41
C CYS A 31 -2.16 -13.42 -1.45
N ASN A 32 -1.00 -13.89 -1.02
CA ASN A 32 -0.82 -15.07 -0.18
C ASN A 32 -1.49 -15.03 1.20
N LEU A 33 -2.02 -13.89 1.64
CA LEU A 33 -2.72 -13.75 2.92
C LEU A 33 -4.07 -13.04 2.73
N PRO A 34 -5.11 -13.40 3.50
CA PRO A 34 -6.38 -12.72 3.42
C PRO A 34 -6.31 -11.32 4.03
N ALA A 35 -7.12 -10.39 3.50
CA ALA A 35 -7.24 -9.02 3.97
C ALA A 35 -7.40 -8.90 5.50
N THR A 36 -8.15 -9.81 6.12
CA THR A 36 -8.38 -9.82 7.58
C THR A 36 -7.13 -10.07 8.40
N ILE A 37 -6.13 -10.77 7.84
CA ILE A 37 -4.85 -11.04 8.50
C ILE A 37 -3.90 -9.88 8.19
N LEU A 38 -3.63 -9.60 6.92
CA LEU A 38 -2.63 -8.58 6.54
C LEU A 38 -3.02 -7.18 7.02
N GLY A 39 -4.31 -6.86 7.12
CA GLY A 39 -4.77 -5.57 7.63
C GLY A 39 -4.96 -5.51 9.15
N SER A 40 -4.55 -6.54 9.90
CA SER A 40 -4.68 -6.60 11.37
C SER A 40 -3.50 -5.99 12.12
N LEU A 41 -3.70 -5.71 13.41
CA LEU A 41 -2.62 -5.35 14.33
C LEU A 41 -1.64 -6.50 14.56
N SER A 42 -2.11 -7.74 14.62
CA SER A 42 -1.22 -8.90 14.78
C SER A 42 -0.19 -8.96 13.64
N PHE A 43 -0.62 -8.72 12.41
CA PHE A 43 0.29 -8.62 11.27
C PHE A 43 1.17 -7.37 11.34
N GLN A 44 0.66 -6.24 11.84
CA GLN A 44 1.51 -5.06 12.06
C GLN A 44 2.66 -5.38 13.03
N HIS A 45 2.42 -6.15 14.09
CA HIS A 45 3.45 -6.52 15.07
C HIS A 45 4.39 -7.61 14.56
N ASP A 46 3.85 -8.65 13.93
CA ASP A 46 4.60 -9.81 13.43
C ASP A 46 4.26 -10.07 11.96
N PRO A 47 4.87 -9.31 11.02
CA PRO A 47 4.52 -9.40 9.62
C PRO A 47 5.20 -10.59 8.94
N ALA A 48 4.47 -11.19 8.00
CA ALA A 48 5.02 -12.10 7.01
C ALA A 48 5.28 -11.38 5.67
N PRO A 49 6.15 -11.94 4.80
CA PRO A 49 6.24 -11.52 3.42
C PRO A 49 4.88 -11.64 2.71
N LEU A 50 4.57 -10.66 1.88
CA LEU A 50 3.38 -10.64 1.04
C LEU A 50 3.78 -10.87 -0.42
N TYR A 51 3.12 -11.82 -1.07
CA TYR A 51 3.36 -12.19 -2.46
C TYR A 51 2.07 -12.04 -3.24
N LEU A 52 2.16 -11.41 -4.41
CA LEU A 52 1.05 -11.26 -5.34
C LEU A 52 0.99 -12.44 -6.29
N ASP A 53 -0.23 -12.88 -6.62
CA ASP A 53 -0.45 -14.08 -7.42
C ASP A 53 0.21 -13.98 -8.80
N GLY A 54 1.06 -14.96 -9.14
CA GLY A 54 1.64 -15.13 -10.48
C GLY A 54 2.86 -14.25 -10.81
N VAL A 55 3.19 -13.23 -10.00
CA VAL A 55 4.25 -12.27 -10.36
C VAL A 55 5.63 -12.92 -10.40
N ALA A 56 5.93 -13.78 -9.41
CA ALA A 56 7.20 -14.49 -9.35
C ALA A 56 7.37 -15.45 -10.54
N GLU A 57 6.30 -16.12 -10.96
CA GLU A 57 6.29 -17.06 -12.07
C GLU A 57 6.44 -16.34 -13.42
N PHE A 58 5.66 -15.29 -13.67
CA PHE A 58 5.70 -14.53 -14.92
C PHE A 58 7.01 -13.76 -15.11
N HIS A 59 7.68 -13.38 -14.01
CA HIS A 59 8.90 -12.57 -14.05
C HIS A 59 10.12 -13.24 -13.42
N HIS A 60 10.13 -14.57 -13.33
CA HIS A 60 11.25 -15.34 -12.76
C HIS A 60 12.61 -14.99 -13.42
N GLY A 61 12.61 -14.76 -14.73
CA GLY A 61 13.81 -14.37 -15.47
C GLY A 61 14.40 -13.02 -15.03
N LEU A 62 13.54 -12.04 -14.69
CA LEU A 62 13.97 -10.77 -14.12
C LEU A 62 14.60 -11.00 -12.76
N PHE A 63 13.91 -11.65 -11.82
CA PHE A 63 14.43 -11.82 -10.46
C PHE A 63 15.74 -12.62 -10.45
N GLY A 64 15.86 -13.66 -11.28
CA GLY A 64 17.11 -14.40 -11.45
C GLY A 64 18.25 -13.60 -12.10
N LEU A 65 17.94 -12.56 -12.87
CA LEU A 65 18.93 -11.58 -13.33
C LEU A 65 19.33 -10.64 -12.19
N LEU A 66 18.36 -10.11 -11.44
CA LEU A 66 18.60 -9.19 -10.33
C LEU A 66 19.49 -9.81 -9.24
N ASP A 67 19.39 -11.12 -9.00
CA ASP A 67 20.24 -11.83 -8.03
C ASP A 67 21.74 -11.71 -8.35
N LYS A 68 22.08 -11.59 -9.64
CA LYS A 68 23.46 -11.51 -10.15
C LYS A 68 24.02 -10.09 -10.15
N LEU A 69 23.18 -9.09 -9.89
CA LEU A 69 23.55 -7.67 -9.94
C LEU A 69 23.75 -7.12 -8.51
N PRO A 70 25.00 -6.87 -8.07
CA PRO A 70 25.26 -6.39 -6.71
C PRO A 70 24.84 -4.93 -6.53
N ASP A 71 24.94 -4.10 -7.57
CA ASP A 71 24.64 -2.68 -7.51
C ASP A 71 23.13 -2.39 -7.68
N ALA A 72 22.59 -1.52 -6.83
CA ALA A 72 21.18 -1.17 -6.84
C ALA A 72 20.76 -0.37 -8.09
N ARG A 73 21.67 0.44 -8.67
CA ARG A 73 21.36 1.21 -9.87
C ARG A 73 21.31 0.31 -11.10
N GLU A 74 22.21 -0.67 -11.18
CA GLU A 74 22.16 -1.72 -12.22
C GLU A 74 20.86 -2.53 -12.14
N ARG A 75 20.43 -2.90 -10.94
CA ARG A 75 19.13 -3.57 -10.73
C ARG A 75 17.94 -2.70 -11.16
N ALA A 76 17.94 -1.43 -10.79
CA ALA A 76 16.89 -0.50 -11.21
C ALA A 76 16.87 -0.31 -12.73
N HIS A 77 18.04 -0.29 -13.39
CA HIS A 77 18.13 -0.23 -14.84
C HIS A 77 17.57 -1.51 -15.49
N ALA A 78 17.96 -2.69 -15.00
CA ALA A 78 17.44 -3.97 -15.48
C ALA A 78 15.92 -4.09 -15.29
N PHE A 79 15.40 -3.65 -14.15
CA PHE A 79 13.97 -3.56 -13.89
C PHE A 79 13.26 -2.67 -14.92
N ASN A 80 13.78 -1.47 -15.19
CA ASN A 80 13.16 -0.54 -16.16
C ASN A 80 13.13 -1.14 -17.57
N LEU A 81 14.22 -1.79 -18.01
CA LEU A 81 14.26 -2.48 -19.29
C LEU A 81 13.24 -3.62 -19.37
N HIS A 82 13.14 -4.43 -18.32
CA HIS A 82 12.17 -5.53 -18.27
C HIS A 82 10.72 -5.04 -18.23
N MET A 83 10.43 -4.01 -17.43
CA MET A 83 9.11 -3.37 -17.36
C MET A 83 8.70 -2.82 -18.74
N ASN A 84 9.61 -2.15 -19.43
CA ASN A 84 9.35 -1.67 -20.78
C ASN A 84 9.10 -2.83 -21.76
N ALA A 85 9.95 -3.87 -21.75
CA ALA A 85 9.80 -5.01 -22.65
C ALA A 85 8.53 -5.83 -22.39
N ALA A 86 8.16 -6.05 -21.12
CA ALA A 86 7.00 -6.83 -20.72
C ALA A 86 5.68 -6.13 -21.07
N PHE A 87 5.66 -4.79 -21.07
CA PHE A 87 4.45 -4.00 -21.27
C PHE A 87 4.53 -3.04 -22.46
N TRP A 88 5.53 -3.13 -23.34
CA TRP A 88 5.67 -2.26 -24.52
C TRP A 88 5.53 -0.75 -24.22
N LEU A 89 6.13 -0.27 -23.13
CA LEU A 89 5.92 1.11 -22.67
C LEU A 89 6.43 2.16 -23.67
N GLU A 90 7.51 1.87 -24.38
CA GLU A 90 8.08 2.75 -25.42
C GLU A 90 7.53 2.48 -26.83
N GLN A 91 6.80 1.38 -27.03
CA GLN A 91 6.23 0.98 -28.31
C GLN A 91 4.75 0.61 -28.15
N PRO A 92 3.90 1.56 -27.71
CA PRO A 92 2.52 1.28 -27.32
C PRO A 92 1.68 0.65 -28.44
N GLU A 93 2.07 0.81 -29.71
CA GLU A 93 1.43 0.17 -30.87
C GLU A 93 1.46 -1.37 -30.76
N GLN A 94 2.53 -1.93 -30.19
CA GLN A 94 2.64 -3.37 -29.92
C GLN A 94 1.67 -3.84 -28.84
N ALA A 95 1.21 -2.93 -27.98
CA ALA A 95 0.16 -3.15 -27.00
C ALA A 95 -1.24 -2.76 -27.50
N GLY A 96 -1.41 -2.58 -28.81
CA GLY A 96 -2.71 -2.30 -29.43
C GLY A 96 -3.11 -0.82 -29.45
N TYR A 97 -2.18 0.10 -29.13
CA TYR A 97 -2.43 1.52 -29.34
C TYR A 97 -2.58 1.84 -30.84
N SER A 98 -3.52 2.73 -31.16
CA SER A 98 -3.72 3.27 -32.50
C SER A 98 -3.90 4.78 -32.43
N ALA A 99 -3.17 5.50 -33.29
CA ALA A 99 -3.26 6.96 -33.42
C ALA A 99 -4.64 7.47 -33.88
N LEU A 100 -5.50 6.57 -34.38
CA LEU A 100 -6.88 6.87 -34.76
C LEU A 100 -7.82 6.96 -33.54
N THR A 101 -7.36 6.53 -32.36
CA THR A 101 -8.16 6.62 -31.14
C THR A 101 -8.20 8.05 -30.64
N THR A 102 -9.40 8.56 -30.35
CA THR A 102 -9.61 9.94 -29.87
C THR A 102 -9.13 10.15 -28.43
N THR A 103 -8.80 9.06 -27.71
CA THR A 103 -8.37 9.10 -26.31
C THR A 103 -6.93 8.57 -26.21
N SER A 104 -5.92 9.43 -26.40
CA SER A 104 -4.51 9.03 -26.25
C SER A 104 -4.17 8.78 -24.77
N ARG A 105 -4.06 7.50 -24.40
CA ARG A 105 -3.68 7.04 -23.04
C ARG A 105 -2.39 6.24 -23.01
N GLN A 106 -1.57 6.32 -24.06
CA GLN A 106 -0.30 5.59 -24.17
C GLN A 106 0.67 5.87 -23.00
N LYS A 107 0.57 7.04 -22.36
CA LYS A 107 1.40 7.46 -21.21
C LYS A 107 0.74 7.21 -19.84
N ALA A 108 -0.35 6.45 -19.80
CA ALA A 108 -1.01 6.05 -18.55
C ALA A 108 -0.33 4.78 -17.98
N ASP A 109 0.95 4.93 -17.62
CA ASP A 109 1.80 3.89 -17.06
C ASP A 109 1.95 4.04 -15.53
N TYR A 110 2.63 3.08 -14.90
CA TYR A 110 2.89 3.09 -13.47
C TYR A 110 3.60 4.38 -12.98
N LEU A 111 4.53 4.95 -13.76
CA LEU A 111 5.24 6.18 -13.39
C LEU A 111 4.30 7.38 -13.36
N ARG A 112 3.35 7.46 -14.30
CA ARG A 112 2.31 8.50 -14.27
C ARG A 112 1.43 8.33 -13.04
N LEU A 113 1.06 7.11 -12.68
CA LEU A 113 0.27 6.85 -11.47
C LEU A 113 1.00 7.32 -10.22
N MET A 114 2.29 6.99 -10.09
CA MET A 114 3.10 7.44 -8.96
C MET A 114 3.24 8.96 -8.90
N ARG A 115 3.41 9.63 -10.05
CA ARG A 115 3.43 11.10 -10.10
C ARG A 115 2.08 11.71 -9.70
N GLY A 116 0.98 11.13 -10.18
CA GLY A 116 -0.37 11.59 -9.85
C GLY A 116 -0.70 11.39 -8.37
N TRP A 117 -0.23 10.30 -7.76
CA TRP A 117 -0.39 10.05 -6.32
C TRP A 117 0.18 11.16 -5.45
N SER A 118 1.43 11.55 -5.70
CA SER A 118 2.10 12.59 -4.91
C SER A 118 1.53 13.99 -5.18
N PHE A 119 0.82 14.19 -6.30
CA PHE A 119 0.14 15.47 -6.59
C PHE A 119 -1.26 15.54 -5.96
N ASP A 120 -2.08 14.52 -6.19
CA ASP A 120 -3.44 14.43 -5.69
C ASP A 120 -3.83 12.96 -5.44
N ALA A 121 -3.74 12.53 -4.19
CA ALA A 121 -4.11 11.18 -3.76
C ALA A 121 -5.63 10.89 -3.91
N ASP A 122 -6.45 11.92 -4.11
CA ASP A 122 -7.88 11.85 -4.36
C ASP A 122 -8.26 12.10 -5.83
N GLY A 123 -7.24 12.25 -6.69
CA GLY A 123 -7.38 12.34 -8.14
C GLY A 123 -7.43 10.97 -8.83
N ARG A 124 -7.45 11.00 -10.16
CA ARG A 124 -7.69 9.82 -11.01
C ARG A 124 -6.64 8.72 -10.80
N GLU A 125 -5.38 9.10 -10.77
CA GLU A 125 -4.26 8.20 -10.49
C GLU A 125 -4.37 7.58 -9.08
N GLY A 126 -4.79 8.37 -8.08
CA GLY A 126 -5.07 7.88 -6.73
C GLY A 126 -6.22 6.88 -6.67
N ALA A 127 -7.27 7.07 -7.48
CA ALA A 127 -8.38 6.13 -7.60
C ALA A 127 -7.91 4.77 -8.15
N ALA A 128 -7.06 4.77 -9.18
CA ALA A 128 -6.46 3.56 -9.74
C ALA A 128 -5.60 2.82 -8.70
N LEU A 129 -4.73 3.52 -7.99
CA LEU A 129 -3.84 2.92 -6.98
C LEU A 129 -4.62 2.33 -5.80
N LYS A 130 -5.61 3.05 -5.27
CA LYS A 130 -6.50 2.53 -4.22
C LYS A 130 -7.28 1.30 -4.72
N GLY A 131 -7.69 1.30 -5.99
CA GLY A 131 -8.35 0.16 -6.64
C GLY A 131 -7.45 -1.06 -6.82
N TRP A 132 -6.17 -0.83 -7.14
CA TRP A 132 -5.16 -1.88 -7.17
C TRP A 132 -4.97 -2.50 -5.78
N VAL A 133 -4.85 -1.68 -4.73
CA VAL A 133 -4.75 -2.19 -3.34
C VAL A 133 -5.98 -3.00 -2.95
N GLU A 134 -7.18 -2.48 -3.26
CA GLU A 134 -8.44 -3.18 -3.04
C GLU A 134 -8.43 -4.55 -3.72
N SER A 135 -7.96 -4.64 -4.96
CA SER A 135 -7.92 -5.91 -5.70
C SER A 135 -6.86 -6.90 -5.17
N ARG A 136 -5.68 -6.42 -4.74
CA ARG A 136 -4.52 -7.27 -4.42
C ARG A 136 -4.47 -7.67 -2.95
N PHE A 137 -4.75 -6.72 -2.08
CA PHE A 137 -4.69 -6.90 -0.62
C PHE A 137 -6.08 -6.94 0.02
N GLY A 138 -7.14 -6.68 -0.74
CA GLY A 138 -8.52 -6.74 -0.26
C GLY A 138 -8.87 -5.65 0.73
N LEU A 139 -8.09 -4.56 0.80
CA LEU A 139 -8.33 -3.44 1.71
C LEU A 139 -9.09 -2.33 0.98
N LEU A 140 -10.26 -1.96 1.51
CA LEU A 140 -11.14 -0.99 0.89
C LEU A 140 -10.70 0.44 1.22
N PRO A 141 -10.83 1.40 0.27
CA PRO A 141 -10.55 2.79 0.56
C PRO A 141 -11.53 3.32 1.63
N ARG A 142 -11.00 4.15 2.53
CA ARG A 142 -11.75 4.86 3.57
C ARG A 142 -11.95 6.33 3.23
N HIS A 143 -11.21 6.84 2.25
CA HIS A 143 -11.31 8.22 1.77
C HIS A 143 -10.91 8.34 0.29
N HIS A 144 -11.70 9.07 -0.47
CA HIS A 144 -11.36 9.54 -1.83
C HIS A 144 -12.25 10.72 -2.21
N GLY A 145 -11.75 11.95 -2.08
CA GLY A 145 -12.55 13.17 -2.28
C GLY A 145 -13.68 13.34 -1.27
N GLY A 146 -13.66 12.53 -0.21
CA GLY A 146 -14.72 12.37 0.77
C GLY A 146 -14.59 11.04 1.52
N VAL A 147 -15.20 10.97 2.70
CA VAL A 147 -15.18 9.78 3.55
C VAL A 147 -16.01 8.64 2.95
N ILE A 148 -15.42 7.45 2.85
CA ILE A 148 -16.06 6.23 2.35
C ILE A 148 -16.30 5.28 3.53
N ARG A 149 -17.50 5.37 4.11
CA ARG A 149 -17.97 4.47 5.20
C ARG A 149 -19.07 3.53 4.75
N ASP A 150 -19.79 3.90 3.69
CA ASP A 150 -20.87 3.16 3.08
C ASP A 150 -20.61 3.01 1.58
N PHE A 151 -20.85 1.81 1.07
CA PHE A 151 -20.68 1.45 -0.34
C PHE A 151 -21.90 1.78 -1.19
N SER A 152 -22.92 2.41 -0.62
CA SER A 152 -24.06 2.97 -1.37
C SER A 152 -23.97 4.50 -1.58
N GLY A 153 -23.05 5.18 -0.90
CA GLY A 153 -22.93 6.64 -0.89
C GLY A 153 -22.26 7.25 -2.12
N ASP A 154 -22.40 8.58 -2.26
CA ASP A 154 -21.89 9.33 -3.42
C ASP A 154 -20.36 9.30 -3.51
N ALA A 155 -19.65 9.40 -2.37
CA ALA A 155 -18.19 9.33 -2.33
C ALA A 155 -17.66 7.99 -2.89
N TYR A 156 -18.32 6.88 -2.57
CA TYR A 156 -17.93 5.58 -3.12
C TYR A 156 -18.24 5.46 -4.61
N ARG A 157 -19.41 5.94 -5.06
CA ARG A 157 -19.76 5.97 -6.49
C ARG A 157 -18.80 6.82 -7.30
N GLY A 158 -18.47 8.02 -6.82
CA GLY A 158 -17.48 8.90 -7.46
C GLY A 158 -16.08 8.27 -7.53
N TYR A 159 -15.65 7.59 -6.45
CA TYR A 159 -14.43 6.80 -6.46
C TYR A 159 -14.45 5.69 -7.53
N LEU A 160 -15.54 4.92 -7.64
CA LEU A 160 -15.67 3.86 -8.63
C LEU A 160 -15.64 4.39 -10.07
N GLU A 161 -16.36 5.48 -10.34
CA GLU A 161 -16.35 6.17 -11.64
C GLU A 161 -14.94 6.63 -12.00
N MET A 162 -14.23 7.25 -11.05
CA MET A 162 -12.89 7.75 -11.26
C MET A 162 -11.88 6.60 -11.46
N ARG A 163 -11.99 5.52 -10.68
CA ARG A 163 -11.18 4.30 -10.84
C ARG A 163 -11.40 3.67 -12.21
N ALA A 164 -12.65 3.50 -12.64
CA ALA A 164 -12.98 2.95 -13.96
C ALA A 164 -12.41 3.84 -15.07
N ALA A 165 -12.57 5.16 -14.95
CA ALA A 165 -11.98 6.12 -15.88
C ALA A 165 -10.44 6.10 -15.84
N ALA A 166 -9.81 5.76 -14.71
CA ALA A 166 -8.36 5.66 -14.60
C ALA A 166 -7.80 4.42 -15.31
N LEU A 167 -8.49 3.29 -15.24
CA LEU A 167 -8.08 2.01 -15.82
C LEU A 167 -8.49 1.85 -17.29
N TYR A 168 -9.56 2.52 -17.72
CA TYR A 168 -10.06 2.42 -19.09
C TYR A 168 -9.00 2.78 -20.13
N GLY A 169 -8.83 1.91 -21.14
CA GLY A 169 -7.91 2.12 -22.25
C GLY A 169 -6.44 2.18 -21.83
N THR A 170 -6.08 1.54 -20.71
CA THR A 170 -4.69 1.42 -20.24
C THR A 170 -4.12 0.06 -20.59
N ASN A 171 -2.79 -0.02 -20.66
CA ASN A 171 -2.08 -1.22 -21.02
C ASN A 171 -1.65 -2.00 -19.77
N SER A 172 -2.47 -2.97 -19.36
CA SER A 172 -2.18 -3.89 -18.24
C SER A 172 -1.69 -3.17 -16.97
N LEU A 173 -2.27 -2.00 -16.68
CA LEU A 173 -1.72 -1.08 -15.69
C LEU A 173 -1.60 -1.68 -14.29
N GLU A 174 -2.58 -2.47 -13.87
CA GLU A 174 -2.51 -3.14 -12.57
C GLU A 174 -1.37 -4.17 -12.50
N SER A 175 -1.06 -4.87 -13.60
CA SER A 175 0.09 -5.79 -13.67
C SER A 175 1.44 -5.06 -13.61
N GLN A 176 1.51 -3.83 -14.14
CA GLN A 176 2.70 -2.98 -13.97
C GLN A 176 2.91 -2.64 -12.48
N LEU A 177 1.82 -2.36 -11.74
CA LEU A 177 1.88 -2.10 -10.30
C LEU A 177 2.23 -3.38 -9.51
N ASP A 178 1.72 -4.53 -9.93
CA ASP A 178 2.05 -5.83 -9.33
C ASP A 178 3.57 -6.10 -9.40
N LEU A 179 4.19 -5.83 -10.56
CA LEU A 179 5.63 -5.96 -10.76
C LEU A 179 6.43 -4.90 -9.99
N LEU A 180 5.97 -3.64 -9.95
CA LEU A 180 6.60 -2.58 -9.16
C LEU A 180 6.63 -2.93 -7.66
N TYR A 181 5.50 -3.38 -7.12
CA TYR A 181 5.42 -3.84 -5.73
C TYR A 181 6.42 -4.96 -5.46
N SER A 182 6.44 -5.98 -6.31
CA SER A 182 7.31 -7.15 -6.11
C SER A 182 8.79 -6.81 -6.23
N TYR A 183 9.15 -5.88 -7.12
CA TYR A 183 10.51 -5.32 -7.17
C TYR A 183 10.85 -4.50 -5.92
N CYS A 184 9.90 -3.70 -5.40
CA CYS A 184 10.09 -3.00 -4.12
C CYS A 184 10.37 -3.99 -2.98
N GLN A 185 9.60 -5.07 -2.89
CA GLN A 185 9.81 -6.11 -1.87
C GLN A 185 11.18 -6.79 -2.02
N TYR A 186 11.60 -7.06 -3.26
CA TYR A 186 12.94 -7.59 -3.55
C TYR A 186 14.06 -6.66 -3.06
N GLU A 187 13.98 -5.36 -3.36
CA GLU A 187 14.99 -4.39 -2.91
C GLU A 187 14.98 -4.22 -1.38
N LEU A 188 13.81 -4.12 -0.75
CA LEU A 188 13.71 -4.01 0.71
C LEU A 188 14.29 -5.23 1.43
N ALA A 189 14.05 -6.44 0.93
CA ALA A 189 14.62 -7.66 1.50
C ALA A 189 16.15 -7.68 1.43
N ARG A 190 16.74 -7.13 0.35
CA ARG A 190 18.20 -7.01 0.22
C ARG A 190 18.78 -5.90 1.09
N GLN A 191 18.08 -4.77 1.19
CA GLN A 191 18.53 -3.62 1.96
C GLN A 191 18.41 -3.86 3.48
N TYR A 192 17.42 -4.65 3.91
CA TYR A 192 17.07 -4.85 5.31
C TYR A 192 16.89 -6.34 5.66
N PRO A 193 17.92 -7.19 5.53
CA PRO A 193 17.79 -8.64 5.65
C PRO A 193 17.37 -9.12 7.05
N SER A 194 17.61 -8.32 8.09
CA SER A 194 17.28 -8.64 9.48
C SER A 194 16.24 -7.70 10.10
N GLN A 195 15.54 -6.90 9.28
CA GLN A 195 14.49 -6.01 9.76
C GLN A 195 13.19 -6.34 9.07
N HIS A 196 12.09 -6.13 9.79
CA HIS A 196 10.73 -6.36 9.27
C HIS A 196 9.88 -5.10 9.27
N HIS A 197 10.39 -4.00 9.83
CA HIS A 197 9.67 -2.74 9.96
C HIS A 197 10.56 -1.53 9.66
N LEU A 198 9.92 -0.45 9.22
CA LEU A 198 10.47 0.90 9.25
C LEU A 198 9.65 1.76 10.21
N THR A 199 10.32 2.63 10.95
CA THR A 199 9.64 3.70 11.67
C THR A 199 9.40 4.85 10.69
N LEU A 200 8.13 5.15 10.43
CA LEU A 200 7.73 6.19 9.49
C LEU A 200 6.78 7.20 10.14
N TYR A 201 6.72 8.37 9.55
CA TYR A 201 6.01 9.54 10.06
C TYR A 201 4.98 10.04 9.06
N ARG A 202 3.87 10.58 9.55
CA ARG A 202 2.83 11.22 8.73
C ARG A 202 2.24 12.38 9.50
N GLY A 203 2.27 13.57 8.91
CA GLY A 203 1.50 14.70 9.39
C GLY A 203 0.02 14.53 9.06
N VAL A 204 -0.85 14.90 10.00
CA VAL A 204 -2.31 14.89 9.82
C VAL A 204 -2.90 16.18 10.38
N ASN A 205 -3.83 16.79 9.64
CA ASN A 205 -4.48 18.03 10.08
C ASN A 205 -5.40 17.76 11.27
N ARG A 206 -6.18 16.68 11.23
CA ARG A 206 -7.07 16.34 12.36
C ARG A 206 -7.12 14.85 12.61
N MET A 207 -7.02 14.46 13.88
CA MET A 207 -7.09 13.05 14.28
C MET A 207 -8.45 12.39 14.05
N ASP A 208 -9.54 13.16 13.96
CA ASP A 208 -10.90 12.68 13.71
C ASP A 208 -11.19 12.35 12.24
N GLU A 209 -10.29 12.71 11.32
CA GLU A 209 -10.30 12.24 9.94
C GLU A 209 -9.98 10.73 9.86
N HIS A 210 -9.27 10.20 10.87
CA HIS A 210 -8.98 8.79 10.98
C HIS A 210 -9.99 8.06 11.87
N GLU A 211 -10.49 6.92 11.38
CA GLU A 211 -11.35 6.02 12.16
C GLU A 211 -10.53 5.40 13.32
N THR A 212 -10.69 5.93 14.54
CA THR A 212 -10.04 5.39 15.75
C THR A 212 -10.84 4.21 16.28
N LEU A 213 -10.23 3.02 16.33
CA LEU A 213 -10.87 1.80 16.86
C LEU A 213 -10.60 1.58 18.34
N LEU A 214 -9.45 2.02 18.84
CA LEU A 214 -9.07 1.86 20.24
C LEU A 214 -8.13 3.00 20.65
N THR A 215 -8.40 3.61 21.80
CA THR A 215 -7.47 4.52 22.46
C THR A 215 -6.70 3.73 23.52
N LEU A 216 -5.39 3.56 23.34
CA LEU A 216 -4.56 2.79 24.26
C LEU A 216 -4.14 3.65 25.45
N ASP A 217 -3.73 4.89 25.19
CA ASP A 217 -3.42 5.90 26.20
C ASP A 217 -3.50 7.32 25.60
N LYS A 218 -2.99 8.34 26.32
CA LYS A 218 -3.04 9.74 25.87
C LYS A 218 -2.30 10.00 24.57
N LYS A 219 -1.27 9.21 24.23
CA LYS A 219 -0.40 9.40 23.06
C LYS A 219 -0.46 8.24 22.07
N ARG A 220 -1.15 7.14 22.37
CA ARG A 220 -1.23 5.98 21.48
C ARG A 220 -2.67 5.60 21.16
N ARG A 221 -2.90 5.33 19.88
CA ARG A 221 -4.20 4.91 19.35
C ARG A 221 -4.02 3.82 18.30
N VAL A 222 -5.07 3.04 18.12
CA VAL A 222 -5.26 2.16 16.97
C VAL A 222 -6.18 2.87 16.00
N VAL A 223 -5.67 3.14 14.80
CA VAL A 223 -6.42 3.78 13.72
C VAL A 223 -6.56 2.83 12.54
N LEU A 224 -7.69 2.93 11.85
CA LEU A 224 -7.87 2.36 10.52
C LEU A 224 -7.43 3.41 9.49
N LEU A 225 -6.29 3.15 8.85
CA LEU A 225 -5.78 3.99 7.77
C LEU A 225 -6.55 3.74 6.47
N ASN A 226 -6.44 4.68 5.52
CA ASN A 226 -6.95 4.47 4.17
C ASN A 226 -6.23 3.28 3.51
N SER A 227 -6.76 2.71 2.43
CA SER A 227 -6.14 1.55 1.78
C SER A 227 -4.70 1.82 1.33
N LEU A 228 -4.38 3.06 0.96
CA LEU A 228 -3.04 3.53 0.62
C LEU A 228 -2.78 4.89 1.26
N ASN A 229 -1.57 5.12 1.74
CA ASN A 229 -1.19 6.30 2.53
C ASN A 229 0.23 6.76 2.19
N SER A 230 0.48 8.05 2.33
CA SER A 230 1.84 8.61 2.24
C SER A 230 2.46 8.74 3.62
N PHE A 231 3.71 8.34 3.73
CA PHE A 231 4.53 8.46 4.93
C PHE A 231 5.90 9.00 4.53
N THR A 232 6.68 9.47 5.49
CA THR A 232 8.08 9.88 5.29
C THR A 232 8.97 9.25 6.35
N ALA A 233 10.23 8.98 5.98
CA ALA A 233 11.26 8.58 6.95
C ALA A 233 11.85 9.78 7.72
N ASN A 234 11.59 11.02 7.26
CA ASN A 234 12.06 12.23 7.91
C ASN A 234 10.94 12.82 8.79
N ARG A 235 11.18 12.85 10.10
CA ARG A 235 10.24 13.40 11.08
C ARG A 235 9.98 14.89 10.88
N GLU A 236 11.01 15.69 10.64
CA GLU A 236 10.90 17.15 10.47
C GLU A 236 10.04 17.48 9.27
N ARG A 237 10.16 16.70 8.18
CA ARG A 237 9.28 16.85 7.01
C ARG A 237 7.82 16.56 7.35
N ALA A 238 7.53 15.51 8.12
CA ALA A 238 6.14 15.25 8.52
C ALA A 238 5.55 16.33 9.45
N ASP A 239 6.41 17.09 10.13
CA ASP A 239 6.02 18.25 10.94
C ASP A 239 5.45 19.39 10.09
N GLU A 240 5.90 19.51 8.83
CA GLU A 240 5.42 20.54 7.89
C GLU A 240 3.96 20.32 7.45
N PHE A 241 3.37 19.15 7.75
CA PHE A 241 2.08 18.72 7.19
C PHE A 241 1.00 18.44 8.27
N GLY A 242 0.66 19.43 9.10
CA GLY A 242 -0.57 19.43 9.91
C GLY A 242 -0.35 19.56 11.42
N ASP A 243 -1.45 19.56 12.19
CA ASP A 243 -1.45 19.86 13.63
C ASP A 243 -0.97 18.68 14.50
N HIS A 244 -0.93 17.48 13.94
CA HIS A 244 -0.52 16.27 14.63
C HIS A 244 0.45 15.44 13.81
N LEU A 245 1.46 14.89 14.49
CA LEU A 245 2.41 13.96 13.93
C LEU A 245 2.09 12.54 14.36
N LEU A 246 1.80 11.68 13.38
CA LEU A 246 1.71 10.24 13.57
C LEU A 246 3.09 9.60 13.40
N THR A 247 3.47 8.74 14.34
CA THR A 247 4.64 7.87 14.25
C THR A 247 4.19 6.41 14.34
N THR A 248 4.63 5.57 13.42
CA THR A 248 4.27 4.13 13.45
C THR A 248 5.38 3.24 12.91
N ARG A 249 5.36 1.98 13.33
CA ARG A 249 6.19 0.92 12.77
C ARG A 249 5.43 0.26 11.63
N VAL A 250 5.88 0.52 10.41
CA VAL A 250 5.30 -0.01 9.18
C VAL A 250 6.01 -1.30 8.79
N PRO A 251 5.30 -2.43 8.64
CA PRO A 251 5.86 -3.64 8.05
C PRO A 251 6.47 -3.37 6.67
N LEU A 252 7.67 -3.89 6.40
CA LEU A 252 8.30 -3.76 5.08
C LEU A 252 7.40 -4.30 3.96
N SER A 253 6.69 -5.41 4.24
CA SER A 253 5.73 -6.02 3.30
C SER A 253 4.52 -5.13 2.96
N LYS A 254 4.27 -4.06 3.74
CA LYS A 254 3.24 -3.06 3.44
C LYS A 254 3.76 -1.82 2.72
N VAL A 255 5.06 -1.68 2.50
CA VAL A 255 5.60 -0.60 1.68
C VAL A 255 5.33 -0.95 0.21
N PHE A 256 4.50 -0.16 -0.47
CA PHE A 256 4.22 -0.37 -1.88
C PHE A 256 5.42 0.04 -2.75
N CYS A 257 5.90 1.26 -2.55
CA CYS A 257 7.13 1.79 -3.14
C CYS A 257 7.59 3.03 -2.36
N TYR A 258 8.76 3.55 -2.70
CA TYR A 258 9.35 4.73 -2.08
C TYR A 258 10.17 5.52 -3.10
N THR A 259 10.34 6.82 -2.86
CA THR A 259 10.94 7.78 -3.81
C THR A 259 12.29 7.34 -4.38
N LYS A 260 13.13 6.71 -3.55
CA LYS A 260 14.49 6.30 -3.92
C LYS A 260 14.57 4.93 -4.62
N LEU A 261 13.45 4.25 -4.88
CA LEU A 261 13.43 2.90 -5.43
C LEU A 261 13.93 2.85 -6.89
N LEU A 262 13.53 3.82 -7.72
CA LEU A 262 13.91 3.88 -9.14
C LEU A 262 14.47 5.27 -9.51
N PRO A 263 15.49 5.33 -10.37
CA PRO A 263 15.92 6.59 -10.96
C PRO A 263 14.79 7.18 -11.80
N GLY A 264 14.37 8.42 -11.50
CA GLY A 264 13.28 9.09 -12.21
C GLY A 264 11.89 8.96 -11.57
N MET A 265 11.74 8.22 -10.47
CA MET A 265 10.66 8.51 -9.52
C MET A 265 10.88 9.93 -8.95
N LEU A 266 9.78 10.62 -8.59
CA LEU A 266 9.78 12.05 -8.25
C LEU A 266 11.00 12.47 -7.42
N GLN A 267 11.69 13.54 -7.82
CA GLN A 267 12.78 14.10 -7.02
C GLN A 267 12.17 15.02 -5.95
N GLY A 268 11.65 14.44 -4.88
CA GLY A 268 11.03 15.21 -3.81
C GLY A 268 10.57 14.30 -2.68
N GLU A 269 11.06 14.61 -1.49
CA GLU A 269 10.71 14.02 -0.19
C GLU A 269 10.97 12.52 -0.04
N ASP A 270 11.46 12.10 1.13
CA ASP A 270 11.74 10.69 1.46
C ASP A 270 10.42 9.92 1.69
N GLU A 271 9.53 9.99 0.69
CA GLU A 271 8.16 9.49 0.72
C GLU A 271 8.13 7.97 0.54
N TYR A 272 7.29 7.35 1.34
CA TYR A 272 6.93 5.96 1.30
C TYR A 272 5.43 5.87 1.07
N THR A 273 5.02 5.17 0.02
CA THR A 273 3.63 4.82 -0.21
C THR A 273 3.34 3.51 0.52
N VAL A 274 2.41 3.51 1.47
CA VAL A 274 2.18 2.44 2.45
C VAL A 274 0.76 1.91 2.38
N ILE A 275 0.63 0.59 2.25
CA ILE A 275 -0.62 -0.15 2.31
C ILE A 275 -1.21 -0.07 3.72
N GLY A 276 -2.51 0.20 3.79
CA GLY A 276 -3.23 0.48 5.02
C GLY A 276 -3.65 -0.73 5.86
N GLY A 277 -4.85 -0.61 6.42
CA GLY A 277 -5.38 -1.47 7.47
C GLY A 277 -5.23 -0.85 8.85
N LEU A 278 -5.21 -1.68 9.88
CA LEU A 278 -5.04 -1.25 11.26
C LEU A 278 -3.58 -0.96 11.57
N TYR A 279 -3.36 0.16 12.25
CA TYR A 279 -2.06 0.57 12.76
C TYR A 279 -2.19 1.12 14.17
N GLU A 280 -1.36 0.61 15.09
CA GLU A 280 -0.99 1.33 16.30
C GLU A 280 -0.09 2.50 15.90
N VAL A 281 -0.49 3.70 16.32
CA VAL A 281 0.22 4.95 16.06
C VAL A 281 0.49 5.68 17.37
N SER A 282 1.67 6.26 17.47
CA SER A 282 1.99 7.28 18.48
C SER A 282 1.69 8.66 17.91
N ILE A 283 1.12 9.53 18.73
CA ILE A 283 0.66 10.86 18.36
C ILE A 283 1.45 11.87 19.17
N ALA A 284 2.05 12.83 18.49
CA ALA A 284 2.50 14.08 19.07
C ALA A 284 1.60 15.21 18.55
N ALA A 285 1.08 16.02 19.47
CA ALA A 285 0.39 17.25 19.14
C ALA A 285 1.35 18.42 19.31
N TYR A 286 1.24 19.39 18.43
CA TYR A 286 1.96 20.65 18.49
C TYR A 286 1.12 21.73 19.16
#